data_AF-A0A8T5ZRC5-F1
#
_entry.id   AF-A0A8T5ZRC5-F1
#
_cell.length_a   1.000
_cell.length_b   1.000
_cell.length_c   1.000
_cell.angle_alpha   90.00
_cell.angle_beta   90.00
_cell.angle_gamma   90.00
#
_symmetry.space_group_name_H-M   'P 1'
#
loop_
_entity.id
_entity.type
_entity.pdbx_description
1 polymer ?
#
loop_
_entity_poly.entity_id
_entity_poly.type
_entity_poly.pdbx_seq_one_letter_code
_entity_poly.pdbx_strand_id
1 'polypeptide(L)'
;PGDMLFKNFGVTRHGRVVFYDYDEICYMTEVNFRDIPPPRYPEDELASEPWYSVSPGDVFPEEFRHWLCADPRIGPLFEEMHADLFRADYWRALQNRIREGHVEDVYAYRRRQRFSVRYGEMLF
;
A
#
# COMPACT_ATOMS: atom_id res chain seq x y z
N PRO A 1 7.42 -5.06 0.60
CA PRO A 1 7.57 -5.69 -0.73
C PRO A 1 8.02 -4.60 -1.69
N GLY A 2 9.08 -4.85 -2.48
CA GLY A 2 9.53 -3.90 -3.51
C GLY A 2 8.53 -3.85 -4.66
N ASP A 3 8.40 -4.95 -5.40
CA ASP A 3 7.39 -5.08 -6.45
C ASP A 3 6.02 -5.54 -5.90
N MET A 4 5.02 -4.65 -6.03
CA MET A 4 3.63 -4.86 -5.61
C MET A 4 2.73 -5.48 -6.70
N LEU A 5 3.29 -5.95 -7.81
CA LEU A 5 2.52 -6.56 -8.89
C LEU A 5 1.85 -7.87 -8.48
N PHE A 6 0.65 -8.14 -9.03
CA PHE A 6 -0.13 -9.36 -8.74
C PHE A 6 0.62 -10.66 -9.00
N LYS A 7 1.59 -10.67 -9.93
CA LYS A 7 2.45 -11.84 -10.21
C LYS A 7 3.28 -12.29 -9.00
N ASN A 8 3.45 -11.46 -7.98
CA ASN A 8 4.23 -11.77 -6.77
C ASN A 8 3.33 -12.27 -5.61
N PHE A 9 2.03 -12.38 -5.86
CA PHE A 9 1.03 -12.79 -4.89
C PHE A 9 0.30 -14.05 -5.33
N GLY A 10 0.15 -15.00 -4.41
CA GLY A 10 -0.58 -16.24 -4.57
C GLY A 10 -1.91 -16.22 -3.82
N VAL A 11 -2.86 -17.05 -4.28
CA VAL A 11 -4.15 -17.23 -3.64
C VAL A 11 -4.24 -18.64 -3.05
N THR A 12 -4.49 -18.71 -1.75
CA THR A 12 -4.70 -19.98 -1.05
C THR A 12 -6.07 -20.59 -1.39
N ARG A 13 -6.27 -21.87 -1.05
CA ARG A 13 -7.57 -22.56 -1.21
C ARG A 13 -8.76 -21.83 -0.55
N HIS A 14 -8.51 -21.06 0.50
CA HIS A 14 -9.54 -20.29 1.21
C HIS A 14 -9.69 -18.84 0.71
N GLY A 15 -9.04 -18.48 -0.40
CA GLY A 15 -9.10 -17.14 -0.98
C GLY A 15 -8.27 -16.10 -0.25
N ARG A 16 -7.35 -16.49 0.64
CA ARG A 16 -6.38 -15.56 1.25
C ARG A 16 -5.24 -15.30 0.29
N VAL A 17 -4.80 -14.05 0.24
CA VAL A 17 -3.65 -13.59 -0.55
C VAL A 17 -2.37 -13.75 0.26
N VAL A 18 -1.30 -14.25 -0.37
CA VAL A 18 0.02 -14.46 0.23
C VAL A 18 1.09 -13.92 -0.71
N PHE A 19 1.99 -13.09 -0.20
CA PHE A 19 3.19 -12.66 -0.92
C PHE A 19 4.25 -13.77 -0.89
N TYR A 20 4.88 -14.08 -2.03
CA TYR A 20 5.83 -15.20 -2.12
C TYR A 20 7.17 -14.90 -2.81
N ASP A 21 7.27 -13.82 -3.57
CA ASP A 21 8.51 -13.45 -4.25
C ASP A 21 9.37 -12.58 -3.33
N TYR A 22 10.61 -12.96 -3.05
CA TYR A 22 11.46 -12.28 -2.05
C TYR A 22 12.64 -11.53 -2.67
N ASP A 23 12.76 -11.49 -4.00
CA ASP A 23 13.91 -10.90 -4.67
C ASP A 23 14.06 -9.39 -4.41
N GLU A 24 12.95 -8.68 -4.18
CA GLU A 24 12.93 -7.23 -3.91
C GLU A 24 12.40 -6.87 -2.51
N ILE A 25 12.64 -7.72 -1.49
CA ILE A 25 12.20 -7.41 -0.14
C ILE A 25 13.18 -6.45 0.58
N CYS A 26 12.64 -5.42 1.22
CA CYS A 26 13.36 -4.54 2.12
C CYS A 26 12.49 -4.18 3.33
N TYR A 27 13.12 -3.72 4.40
CA TYR A 27 12.39 -3.21 5.56
C TYR A 27 11.80 -1.84 5.26
N MET A 28 10.57 -1.60 5.71
CA MET A 28 9.95 -0.28 5.57
C MET A 28 10.78 0.82 6.24
N THR A 29 11.58 0.52 7.27
CA THR A 29 12.42 1.50 7.98
C THR A 29 13.61 2.00 7.16
N GLU A 30 13.97 1.30 6.08
CA GLU A 30 15.10 1.60 5.19
C GLU A 30 14.67 2.32 3.91
N VAL A 31 13.37 2.54 3.73
CA VAL A 31 12.76 3.15 2.55
C VAL A 31 12.34 4.59 2.85
N ASN A 32 12.44 5.48 1.86
CA ASN A 32 11.98 6.86 1.96
C ASN A 32 10.69 7.07 1.16
N PHE A 33 9.55 7.16 1.85
CA PHE A 33 8.26 7.43 1.21
C PHE A 33 8.10 8.93 0.94
N ARG A 34 7.94 9.28 -0.33
CA ARG A 34 7.85 10.68 -0.80
C ARG A 34 6.58 10.87 -1.62
N ASP A 35 6.05 12.09 -1.56
CA ASP A 35 5.01 12.54 -2.48
C ASP A 35 5.65 12.97 -3.80
N ILE A 36 4.99 12.68 -4.92
CA ILE A 36 5.37 13.20 -6.24
C ILE A 36 5.21 14.73 -6.22
N PRO A 37 6.26 15.51 -6.52
CA PRO A 37 6.14 16.96 -6.58
C PRO A 37 5.13 17.39 -7.66
N PRO A 38 4.33 18.45 -7.42
CA PRO A 38 3.47 19.00 -8.47
C PRO A 38 4.33 19.53 -9.64
N PRO A 39 3.83 19.46 -10.88
CA PRO A 39 4.51 20.02 -12.05
C PRO A 39 4.75 21.52 -11.84
N ARG A 40 5.95 22.00 -12.18
CA ARG A 40 6.28 23.43 -12.00
C ARG A 40 5.71 24.26 -13.14
N TYR A 41 5.66 23.66 -14.32
CA TYR A 41 5.18 24.25 -15.57
C TYR A 41 4.33 23.23 -16.34
N PRO A 42 3.45 23.67 -17.26
CA PRO A 42 2.65 22.76 -18.07
C PRO A 42 3.46 21.75 -18.89
N GLU A 43 4.69 22.10 -19.29
CA GLU A 43 5.56 21.18 -20.04
C GLU A 43 6.02 19.99 -19.18
N ASP A 44 6.16 20.15 -17.86
CA ASP A 44 6.57 19.09 -16.94
C ASP A 44 5.53 17.95 -16.91
N GLU A 45 4.24 18.22 -17.16
CA GLU A 45 3.18 17.20 -17.21
C GLU A 45 3.34 16.22 -18.39
N LEU A 46 4.03 16.67 -19.45
CA LEU A 46 4.26 15.91 -20.68
C LEU A 46 5.68 15.33 -20.74
N ALA A 47 6.51 15.61 -19.72
CA ALA A 47 7.88 15.13 -19.67
C ALA A 47 7.90 13.60 -19.53
N SER A 48 8.73 12.94 -20.34
CA SER A 48 8.93 11.49 -20.28
C SER A 48 9.81 11.06 -19.10
N GLU A 49 10.58 12.00 -18.54
CA GLU A 49 11.49 11.77 -17.43
C GLU A 49 11.13 12.68 -16.25
N PRO A 50 11.25 12.21 -14.98
CA PRO A 50 11.03 13.04 -13.81
C PRO A 50 11.98 14.24 -13.79
N TRP A 51 11.46 15.45 -13.58
CA TRP A 51 12.28 16.66 -13.42
C TRP A 51 12.85 16.84 -12.00
N TYR A 52 12.46 15.98 -11.07
CA TYR A 52 12.91 15.97 -9.69
C TYR A 52 13.91 14.83 -9.45
N SER A 53 14.84 15.06 -8.53
CA SER A 53 15.83 14.04 -8.17
C SER A 53 15.19 12.89 -7.41
N VAL A 54 15.47 11.67 -7.86
CA VAL A 54 15.08 10.41 -7.22
C VAL A 54 16.34 9.72 -6.72
N SER A 55 16.35 9.36 -5.43
CA SER A 55 17.44 8.59 -4.82
C SER A 55 17.10 7.11 -4.74
N PRO A 56 18.09 6.21 -4.71
CA PRO A 56 17.84 4.80 -4.41
C PRO A 56 17.10 4.67 -3.07
N GLY A 57 16.02 3.88 -3.05
CA GLY A 57 15.17 3.70 -1.87
C GLY A 57 14.07 4.76 -1.69
N ASP A 58 13.97 5.75 -2.59
CA ASP A 58 12.77 6.59 -2.68
C ASP A 58 11.62 5.78 -3.28
N VAL A 59 10.45 5.87 -2.65
CA VAL A 59 9.22 5.21 -3.10
C VAL A 59 8.11 6.25 -3.19
N PHE A 60 7.41 6.26 -4.32
CA PHE A 60 6.28 7.13 -4.64
C PHE A 60 5.00 6.27 -4.76
N PRO A 61 4.21 6.13 -3.69
CA PRO A 61 3.05 5.23 -3.69
C PRO A 61 1.97 5.59 -4.71
N GLU A 62 1.95 6.82 -5.20
CA GLU A 62 1.06 7.30 -6.24
C GLU A 62 1.28 6.54 -7.56
N GLU A 63 2.52 6.11 -7.85
CA GLU A 63 2.87 5.38 -9.07
C GLU A 63 2.27 3.97 -9.11
N PHE A 64 1.98 3.38 -7.94
CA PHE A 64 1.37 2.04 -7.86
C PHE A 64 0.03 1.97 -8.59
N ARG A 65 -0.67 3.10 -8.68
CA ARG A 65 -1.94 3.22 -9.41
C ARG A 65 -1.83 2.75 -10.84
N HIS A 66 -0.74 3.09 -11.54
CA HIS A 66 -0.55 2.72 -12.94
C HIS A 66 -0.59 1.20 -13.13
N TRP A 67 0.03 0.47 -12.21
CA TRP A 67 0.18 -0.98 -12.29
C TRP A 67 -1.01 -1.74 -11.68
N LEU A 68 -1.49 -1.31 -10.52
CA LEU A 68 -2.56 -1.98 -9.78
C LEU A 68 -3.95 -1.71 -10.38
N CYS A 69 -4.14 -0.53 -11.00
CA CYS A 69 -5.43 -0.11 -11.57
C CYS A 69 -5.47 -0.23 -13.11
N ALA A 70 -4.55 -0.97 -13.72
CA ALA A 70 -4.49 -1.15 -15.18
C ALA A 70 -5.75 -1.80 -15.76
N ASP A 71 -6.41 -2.71 -15.01
CA ASP A 71 -7.70 -3.27 -15.39
C ASP A 71 -8.83 -2.31 -14.96
N PRO A 72 -9.69 -1.83 -15.89
CA PRO A 72 -10.77 -0.90 -15.57
C PRO A 72 -11.79 -1.43 -14.55
N ARG A 73 -11.84 -2.75 -14.33
CA ARG A 73 -12.72 -3.38 -13.34
C ARG A 73 -12.12 -3.35 -11.94
N ILE A 74 -10.79 -3.29 -11.84
CA ILE A 74 -10.04 -3.33 -10.57
C ILE A 74 -9.83 -1.91 -10.03
N GLY A 75 -9.53 -0.94 -10.90
CA GLY A 75 -9.23 0.43 -10.51
C GLY A 75 -10.27 1.07 -9.57
N PRO A 76 -11.57 1.07 -9.93
CA PRO A 76 -12.61 1.65 -9.06
C PRO A 76 -12.71 0.99 -7.69
N LEU A 77 -12.51 -0.33 -7.60
CA LEU A 77 -12.58 -1.07 -6.34
C LEU A 77 -11.40 -0.73 -5.42
N PHE A 78 -10.20 -0.58 -5.99
CA PHE A 78 -9.02 -0.13 -5.24
C PHE A 78 -9.21 1.28 -4.71
N GLU A 79 -9.79 2.17 -5.49
CA GLU A 79 -10.09 3.53 -5.04
C GLU A 79 -11.13 3.58 -3.93
N GLU A 80 -12.19 2.78 -4.05
CA GLU A 80 -13.24 2.73 -3.03
C GLU A 80 -12.74 2.19 -1.69
N MET A 81 -11.88 1.17 -1.72
CA MET A 81 -11.53 0.40 -0.51
C MET A 81 -10.12 0.63 0.01
N HIS A 82 -9.19 1.08 -0.85
CA HIS A 82 -7.75 1.03 -0.63
C HIS A 82 -7.00 2.27 -1.15
N ALA A 83 -7.68 3.42 -1.23
CA ALA A 83 -7.06 4.68 -1.66
C ALA A 83 -5.90 5.15 -0.75
N ASP A 84 -5.86 4.67 0.50
CA ASP A 84 -4.76 4.90 1.43
C ASP A 84 -3.42 4.36 0.92
N LEU A 85 -3.42 3.26 0.16
CA LEU A 85 -2.20 2.68 -0.40
C LEU A 85 -1.48 3.60 -1.39
N PHE A 86 -2.19 4.54 -2.02
CA PHE A 86 -1.62 5.50 -2.96
C PHE A 86 -1.12 6.79 -2.31
N ARG A 87 -1.24 6.93 -0.98
CA ARG A 87 -0.87 8.14 -0.26
C ARG A 87 0.43 7.93 0.51
N ALA A 88 1.47 8.70 0.21
CA ALA A 88 2.75 8.61 0.93
C ALA A 88 2.59 8.79 2.45
N ASP A 89 1.65 9.65 2.89
CA ASP A 89 1.32 9.85 4.32
C ASP A 89 0.98 8.56 5.07
N TYR A 90 0.23 7.64 4.45
CA TYR A 90 -0.18 6.39 5.07
C TYR A 90 1.04 5.52 5.40
N TRP A 91 1.95 5.39 4.45
CA TRP A 91 3.18 4.63 4.61
C TRP A 91 4.14 5.30 5.59
N ARG A 92 4.27 6.64 5.55
CA ARG A 92 5.02 7.39 6.55
C ARG A 92 4.47 7.17 7.97
N ALA A 93 3.15 7.14 8.14
CA ALA A 93 2.52 6.87 9.43
C ALA A 93 2.80 5.44 9.94
N LEU A 94 2.69 4.43 9.07
CA LEU A 94 3.06 3.05 9.40
C LEU A 94 4.53 2.94 9.79
N GLN A 95 5.42 3.56 9.02
CA GLN A 95 6.85 3.57 9.29
C GLN A 95 7.16 4.20 10.67
N ASN A 96 6.48 5.29 11.02
CA ASN A 96 6.63 5.94 12.32
C ASN A 96 6.18 5.03 13.47
N ARG A 97 5.02 4.36 13.34
CA ARG A 97 4.56 3.39 14.37
C ARG A 97 5.57 2.26 14.57
N ILE A 98 6.14 1.73 13.49
CA ILE A 98 7.18 0.70 13.56
C ILE A 98 8.42 1.22 14.29
N ARG A 99 8.88 2.45 13.98
CA ARG A 99 10.02 3.09 14.66
C ARG A 99 9.77 3.37 16.14
N GLU A 100 8.52 3.66 16.51
CA GLU A 100 8.07 3.81 17.90
C GLU A 100 8.00 2.46 18.64
N GLY A 101 8.27 1.34 17.97
CA GLY A 101 8.25 0.00 18.55
C GLY A 101 6.84 -0.58 18.68
N HIS A 102 5.83 0.03 18.05
CA HIS A 102 4.49 -0.54 18.02
C HIS A 102 4.45 -1.80 17.15
N VAL A 103 3.88 -2.87 17.72
CA VAL A 103 3.56 -4.10 17.00
C VAL A 103 2.04 -4.13 16.78
N GLU A 104 1.62 -4.18 15.52
CA GLU A 104 0.20 -4.20 15.17
C GLU A 104 -0.48 -5.53 15.47
N ASP A 105 -1.76 -5.45 15.83
CA ASP A 105 -2.59 -6.62 16.02
C ASP A 105 -2.95 -7.28 14.67
N VAL A 106 -2.54 -8.53 14.51
CA VAL A 106 -2.92 -9.36 13.35
C VAL A 106 -3.92 -10.42 13.78
N TYR A 107 -5.09 -10.42 13.14
CA TYR A 107 -6.16 -11.40 13.42
C TYR A 107 -6.20 -12.47 12.33
N ALA A 108 -6.10 -13.73 12.74
CA ALA A 108 -6.18 -14.88 11.83
C ALA A 108 -7.61 -15.22 11.37
N TYR A 109 -8.58 -14.32 11.58
CA TYR A 109 -10.01 -14.49 11.27
C TYR A 109 -10.63 -13.19 10.73
N ARG A 110 -11.82 -13.29 10.11
CA ARG A 110 -12.54 -12.13 9.53
C ARG A 110 -12.98 -11.17 10.63
N ARG A 111 -12.85 -9.85 10.41
CA ARG A 111 -13.21 -8.81 11.40
C ARG A 111 -14.62 -8.94 11.99
N ARG A 112 -15.61 -9.38 11.20
CA ARG A 112 -16.99 -9.66 11.65
C ARG A 112 -17.12 -10.75 12.72
N GLN A 113 -16.09 -11.57 12.92
CA GLN A 113 -16.05 -12.61 13.96
C GLN A 113 -15.57 -12.08 15.31
N ARG A 114 -15.12 -10.82 15.39
CA ARG A 114 -14.75 -10.18 16.67
C ARG A 114 -15.92 -10.27 17.64
N PHE A 115 -15.63 -10.58 18.90
CA PHE A 115 -16.65 -10.75 19.93
C PHE A 115 -17.45 -9.47 20.17
N SER A 116 -16.80 -8.30 20.06
CA SER A 116 -17.48 -7.00 20.13
C SER A 116 -18.53 -6.79 19.04
N VAL A 117 -18.39 -7.46 17.89
CA VAL A 117 -19.36 -7.41 16.78
C VAL A 117 -20.43 -8.49 16.95
N ARG A 118 -20.04 -9.71 17.33
CA ARG A 118 -20.97 -10.85 17.44
C ARG A 118 -21.87 -10.82 18.67
N TYR A 119 -21.39 -10.24 19.76
CA TYR A 119 -22.06 -10.27 21.07
C TYR A 119 -22.23 -8.86 21.66
N GLY A 120 -21.84 -7.80 20.93
CA GLY A 120 -21.91 -6.42 21.42
C GLY A 120 -23.33 -5.94 21.72
N GLU A 121 -24.35 -6.47 21.04
CA GLU A 121 -25.76 -6.12 21.28
C GLU A 121 -26.42 -6.93 22.41
N MET A 122 -25.76 -7.97 22.93
CA MET A 122 -26.32 -8.85 23.98
C MET A 122 -25.91 -8.43 25.40
N LEU A 123 -25.19 -7.31 25.53
CA LEU A 123 -24.69 -6.76 26.80
C LEU A 123 -25.47 -5.53 27.32
N PHE A 124 -26.70 -5.32 26.85
CA PHE A 124 -27.65 -4.35 27.40
C PHE A 124 -28.97 -5.01 27.75
#